data_AF-A0A0V0X1R0-F1
#
_entry.id   AF-A0A0V0X1R0-F1
#
_cell.length_a   1.000
_cell.length_b   1.000
_cell.length_c   1.000
_cell.angle_alpha   90.00
_cell.angle_beta   90.00
_cell.angle_gamma   90.00
#
_symmetry.space_group_name_H-M   'P 1'
#
loop_
_entity.id
_entity.type
_entity.pdbx_description
1 polymer ?
#
loop_
_entity_poly.entity_id
_entity_poly.type
_entity_poly.pdbx_seq_one_letter_code
_entity_poly.pdbx_strand_id
1 'polypeptide(L)'
;MARRFVALENAVDFIETLSPSAQLNVEICQLPPDEDGNITDEEHIDGDAFMEVEPTVVCGEHDVSIQCDESDADKSDEDTEEQIMAESHEWKKRTLHLMLCSPIELFHQIFPKECMQYYTEMIMRYAAQKGGNLVVDGGDIEHFFGILLFSGYHCVPSENAFWSTSEDMQ
;
A
#
# COMPACT_ATOMS: atom_id res chain seq x y z
N MET A 1 6.77 26.26 -11.73
CA MET A 1 6.86 24.99 -10.99
C MET A 1 7.19 23.88 -11.98
N ALA A 2 8.29 23.16 -11.77
CA ALA A 2 8.57 21.95 -12.55
C ALA A 2 7.93 20.77 -11.83
N ARG A 3 6.92 20.15 -12.43
CA ARG A 3 6.30 18.91 -11.93
C ARG A 3 6.99 17.74 -12.60
N ARG A 4 7.32 16.70 -11.85
CA ARG A 4 8.01 15.53 -12.36
C ARG A 4 7.43 14.27 -11.73
N PHE A 5 6.84 13.42 -12.57
CA PHE A 5 6.33 12.11 -12.18
C PHE A 5 7.50 11.11 -12.21
N VAL A 6 7.76 10.46 -11.09
CA VAL A 6 8.87 9.50 -10.92
C VAL A 6 8.47 8.38 -9.97
N ALA A 7 8.97 7.17 -10.22
CA ALA A 7 8.85 6.05 -9.28
C ALA A 7 9.56 6.36 -7.95
N LEU A 8 9.17 5.67 -6.88
CA LEU A 8 9.67 5.93 -5.52
C LEU A 8 11.20 5.92 -5.41
N GLU A 9 11.86 4.94 -6.04
CA GLU A 9 13.33 4.84 -6.08
C GLU A 9 13.98 6.11 -6.68
N ASN A 10 13.43 6.59 -7.79
CA ASN A 10 13.91 7.77 -8.49
C ASN A 10 13.56 9.07 -7.73
N ALA A 11 12.46 9.07 -6.97
CA ALA A 11 12.09 10.18 -6.09
C ALA A 11 13.08 10.33 -4.93
N VAL A 12 13.46 9.22 -4.31
CA VAL A 12 14.46 9.19 -3.22
C VAL A 12 15.82 9.66 -3.74
N ASP A 13 16.29 9.09 -4.85
CA ASP A 13 17.54 9.51 -5.48
C ASP A 13 17.54 11.01 -5.82
N PHE A 14 16.40 11.55 -6.27
CA PHE A 14 16.26 12.96 -6.55
C PHE A 14 16.32 13.83 -5.28
N ILE A 15 15.64 13.45 -4.20
CA ILE A 15 15.67 14.19 -2.92
C ILE A 15 17.10 14.25 -2.37
N GLU A 16 17.87 13.16 -2.51
CA GLU A 16 19.27 13.12 -2.09
C GLU A 16 20.18 14.08 -2.89
N THR A 17 19.78 14.47 -4.11
CA THR A 17 20.51 15.48 -4.90
C THR A 17 20.22 16.92 -4.50
N LEU A 18 19.19 17.17 -3.66
CA LEU A 18 18.81 18.51 -3.23
C LEU A 18 19.69 19.02 -2.07
N SER A 19 19.78 20.33 -1.92
CA SER A 19 20.45 20.94 -0.76
C SER A 19 19.68 20.65 0.53
N PRO A 20 20.35 20.59 1.71
CA PRO A 20 19.70 20.26 2.98
C PRO A 20 18.48 21.14 3.31
N SER A 21 18.52 22.42 2.95
CA SER A 21 17.40 23.36 3.12
C SER A 21 16.21 23.10 2.19
N ALA A 22 16.44 22.51 1.01
CA ALA A 22 15.40 22.21 0.04
C ALA A 22 14.76 20.84 0.30
N GLN A 23 15.46 19.92 0.97
CA GLN A 23 14.92 18.62 1.39
C GLN A 23 13.78 18.74 2.42
N LEU A 24 13.77 19.81 3.23
CA LEU A 24 12.75 20.05 4.25
C LEU A 24 11.41 20.53 3.68
N ASN A 25 11.40 21.02 2.44
CA ASN A 25 10.21 21.60 1.78
C ASN A 25 9.65 20.68 0.69
N VAL A 26 9.96 19.38 0.76
CA VAL A 26 9.50 18.36 -0.17
C VAL A 26 8.17 17.81 0.33
N GLU A 27 7.06 18.27 -0.25
CA GLU A 27 5.74 17.65 -0.10
C GLU A 27 5.67 16.44 -1.02
N ILE A 28 5.05 15.33 -0.61
CA ILE A 28 4.95 14.10 -1.42
C ILE A 28 3.48 13.61 -1.39
N CYS A 29 2.86 13.45 -2.56
CA CYS A 29 1.42 13.28 -2.75
C CYS A 29 1.14 11.98 -3.51
N GLN A 30 0.64 10.93 -2.86
CA GLN A 30 0.43 9.70 -3.60
C GLN A 30 -0.72 9.84 -4.63
N LEU A 31 -0.44 9.59 -5.92
CA LEU A 31 -1.46 9.55 -6.95
C LEU A 31 -2.00 8.12 -7.09
N PRO A 32 -3.34 7.95 -7.15
CA PRO A 32 -3.91 6.67 -7.52
C PRO A 32 -3.49 6.30 -8.95
N PRO A 33 -3.44 5.00 -9.28
CA PRO A 33 -3.24 4.57 -10.67
C PRO A 33 -4.32 5.17 -11.57
N ASP A 34 -3.97 5.42 -12.84
CA ASP A 34 -4.93 5.90 -13.84
C ASP A 34 -6.11 4.91 -13.94
N GLU A 35 -7.30 5.38 -13.56
CA GLU A 35 -8.54 4.62 -13.62
C GLU A 35 -8.96 4.51 -15.10
N ASP A 36 -9.07 3.29 -15.64
CA ASP A 36 -9.47 3.05 -17.04
C ASP A 36 -10.98 3.32 -17.30
N GLY A 37 -11.68 3.81 -16.27
CA GLY A 37 -13.09 4.20 -16.31
C GLY A 37 -14.05 3.04 -16.56
N ASN A 38 -13.60 1.78 -16.44
CA ASN A 38 -14.37 0.63 -16.92
C ASN A 38 -14.82 -0.35 -15.83
N ILE A 39 -14.60 -0.06 -14.54
CA ILE A 39 -15.17 -0.87 -13.46
C ILE A 39 -15.79 -0.01 -12.35
N THR A 40 -17.07 0.32 -12.52
CA THR A 40 -17.91 0.67 -11.37
C THR A 40 -19.13 -0.25 -11.41
N ASP A 41 -19.00 -1.43 -10.83
CA ASP A 41 -20.17 -2.10 -10.30
C ASP A 41 -20.53 -1.40 -8.99
N GLU A 42 -21.61 -0.62 -9.01
CA GLU A 42 -22.16 -0.05 -7.78
C GLU A 42 -22.54 -1.21 -6.83
N GLU A 43 -21.65 -1.54 -5.90
CA GLU A 43 -21.95 -2.49 -4.85
C GLU A 43 -22.94 -1.85 -3.86
N HIS A 44 -24.13 -2.44 -3.71
CA HIS A 44 -25.09 -2.10 -2.65
C HIS A 44 -24.63 -2.67 -1.30
N ILE A 45 -23.55 -2.12 -0.78
CA ILE A 45 -23.07 -2.36 0.59
C ILE A 45 -23.53 -1.23 1.50
N ASP A 46 -24.09 -1.60 2.65
CA ASP A 46 -24.52 -0.65 3.68
C ASP A 46 -23.29 -0.09 4.39
N GLY A 47 -22.95 1.17 4.11
CA GLY A 47 -21.81 1.88 4.67
C GLY A 47 -21.79 1.90 6.20
N ASP A 48 -22.97 1.83 6.84
CA ASP A 48 -23.11 1.83 8.30
C ASP A 48 -22.72 0.48 8.94
N ALA A 49 -22.51 -0.57 8.14
CA ALA A 49 -22.05 -1.87 8.63
C ALA A 49 -20.52 -1.98 8.75
N PHE A 50 -19.77 -1.00 8.24
CA PHE A 50 -18.32 -0.98 8.34
C PHE A 50 -17.87 -0.24 9.60
N MET A 51 -16.82 -0.76 10.25
CA MET A 51 -16.09 0.04 11.23
C MET A 51 -15.27 1.09 10.49
N GLU A 52 -15.37 2.34 10.90
CA GLU A 52 -14.48 3.41 10.45
C GLU A 52 -13.05 3.05 10.89
N VAL A 53 -12.27 2.50 9.98
CA VAL A 53 -10.86 2.16 10.19
C VAL A 53 -10.05 3.06 9.27
N GLU A 54 -9.27 3.97 9.85
CA GLU A 54 -8.30 4.76 9.11
C GLU A 54 -7.11 3.85 8.73
N PRO A 55 -6.85 3.60 7.44
CA PRO A 55 -5.73 2.78 7.03
C PRO A 55 -4.41 3.51 7.35
N THR A 56 -3.51 2.83 8.06
CA THR A 56 -2.26 3.42 8.55
C THR A 56 -1.21 3.61 7.45
N VAL A 57 -1.29 2.86 6.34
CA VAL A 57 -0.38 2.95 5.18
C VAL A 57 -1.07 2.44 3.91
N VAL A 58 -0.94 3.16 2.78
CA VAL A 58 -1.45 2.78 1.45
C VAL A 58 -0.29 2.69 0.46
N CYS A 59 -0.33 1.73 -0.47
CA CYS A 59 0.63 1.62 -1.59
C CYS A 59 0.21 2.52 -2.76
N GLY A 60 1.16 3.27 -3.36
CA GLY A 60 0.93 4.15 -4.53
C GLY A 60 2.19 4.92 -4.98
N GLU A 61 2.14 5.54 -6.18
CA GLU A 61 3.17 6.46 -6.69
C GLU A 61 3.06 7.83 -6.03
N HIS A 62 4.15 8.58 -5.88
CA HIS A 62 4.29 9.74 -4.98
C HIS A 62 4.63 11.04 -5.78
N ASP A 63 3.80 12.09 -5.72
CA ASP A 63 3.90 13.39 -6.41
C ASP A 63 4.53 14.47 -5.50
N VAL A 64 5.70 14.97 -5.88
CA VAL A 64 6.46 15.86 -5.01
C VAL A 64 6.23 17.35 -5.33
N SER A 65 5.64 18.13 -4.42
CA SER A 65 5.55 19.61 -4.53
C SER A 65 6.49 20.34 -3.57
N ILE A 66 7.17 21.39 -4.06
CA ILE A 66 8.01 22.24 -3.23
C ILE A 66 7.41 23.64 -3.22
N GLN A 67 6.94 24.10 -2.05
CA GLN A 67 6.58 25.51 -1.85
C GLN A 67 7.82 26.29 -1.46
N CYS A 68 8.28 27.15 -2.36
CA CYS A 68 9.26 28.19 -2.05
C CYS A 68 8.49 29.46 -1.71
N ASP A 69 8.15 29.66 -0.44
CA ASP A 69 7.73 30.97 0.04
C ASP A 69 8.94 31.73 0.58
N GLU A 70 9.33 32.74 -0.19
CA GLU A 70 10.30 33.76 0.18
C GLU A 70 9.65 34.72 1.19
N SER A 71 9.66 34.41 2.49
CA SER A 71 9.59 35.47 3.52
C SER A 71 9.89 34.99 4.93
N ASP A 72 10.80 35.71 5.57
CA ASP A 72 11.24 35.63 6.96
C ASP A 72 10.09 35.67 8.00
N ALA A 73 10.15 34.79 9.02
CA ALA A 73 9.79 35.10 10.41
C ALA A 73 10.10 33.93 11.37
N ASP A 74 11.26 34.01 11.99
CA ASP A 74 11.63 33.56 13.34
C ASP A 74 10.48 33.01 14.23
N LYS A 75 10.46 31.70 14.51
CA LYS A 75 9.98 31.10 15.76
C LYS A 75 10.73 29.80 16.10
N SER A 76 11.26 29.78 17.32
CA SER A 76 11.90 28.67 18.00
C SER A 76 10.91 27.56 18.37
N ASP A 77 11.17 26.31 17.97
CA ASP A 77 10.53 25.12 18.52
C ASP A 77 11.60 24.05 18.84
N GLU A 78 12.28 24.21 19.98
CA GLU A 78 13.33 23.31 20.48
C GLU A 78 12.78 21.95 20.94
N ASP A 79 11.46 21.83 21.12
CA ASP A 79 10.75 20.60 21.53
C ASP A 79 10.50 19.61 20.38
N THR A 80 10.81 19.99 19.13
CA THR A 80 10.47 19.21 17.93
C THR A 80 11.58 18.22 17.54
N GLU A 81 12.85 18.53 17.81
CA GLU A 81 13.98 17.70 17.37
C GLU A 81 14.15 16.39 18.16
N GLU A 82 13.87 16.40 19.47
CA GLU A 82 14.02 15.21 20.32
C GLU A 82 12.94 14.15 20.03
N GLN A 83 11.71 14.58 19.75
CA GLN A 83 10.62 13.70 19.30
C GLN A 83 10.90 13.13 17.91
N ILE A 84 11.35 13.96 16.97
CA ILE A 84 11.71 13.50 15.61
C ILE A 84 12.89 12.51 15.67
N MET A 85 13.90 12.74 16.52
CA MET A 85 15.00 11.80 16.69
C MET A 85 14.56 10.50 17.36
N ALA A 86 13.66 10.55 18.35
CA ALA A 86 13.11 9.37 19.00
C ALA A 86 12.30 8.50 18.01
N GLU A 87 11.44 9.11 17.19
CA GLU A 87 10.71 8.44 16.11
C GLU A 87 11.67 7.91 15.03
N SER A 88 12.73 8.66 14.70
CA SER A 88 13.80 8.23 13.79
C SER A 88 14.51 6.97 14.30
N HIS A 89 14.72 6.85 15.62
CA HIS A 89 15.35 5.69 16.23
C HIS A 89 14.40 4.49 16.36
N GLU A 90 13.11 4.73 16.56
CA GLU A 90 12.08 3.69 16.58
C GLU A 90 11.87 3.07 15.20
N TRP A 91 11.73 3.87 14.13
CA TRP A 91 11.57 3.28 12.79
C TRP A 91 12.82 2.52 12.38
N LYS A 92 14.05 3.05 12.60
CA LYS A 92 15.30 2.34 12.30
C LYS A 92 15.40 0.97 12.99
N LYS A 93 14.92 0.87 14.24
CA LYS A 93 14.86 -0.42 14.97
C LYS A 93 13.83 -1.38 14.34
N ARG A 94 12.68 -0.87 13.91
CA ARG A 94 11.66 -1.66 13.19
C ARG A 94 12.20 -2.10 11.82
N THR A 95 12.86 -1.23 11.07
CA THR A 95 13.46 -1.54 9.75
C THR A 95 14.48 -2.67 9.84
N LEU A 96 15.33 -2.69 10.87
CA LEU A 96 16.28 -3.79 11.09
C LEU A 96 15.58 -5.13 11.38
N HIS A 97 14.48 -5.12 12.12
CA HIS A 97 13.69 -6.32 12.38
C HIS A 97 12.99 -6.83 11.10
N LEU A 98 12.46 -5.92 10.29
CA LEU A 98 11.80 -6.24 9.01
C LEU A 98 12.80 -6.83 8.00
N MET A 99 14.07 -6.37 8.02
CA MET A 99 15.15 -6.94 7.20
C MET A 99 15.57 -8.36 7.60
N LEU A 100 15.23 -8.80 8.81
CA LEU A 100 15.55 -10.15 9.31
C LEU A 100 14.42 -11.16 9.10
N CYS A 101 13.22 -10.69 8.77
CA CYS A 101 12.09 -11.55 8.45
C CYS A 101 12.22 -12.06 7.01
N SER A 102 11.86 -13.33 6.80
CA SER A 102 11.58 -13.81 5.46
C SER A 102 10.34 -13.11 4.89
N PRO A 103 10.18 -13.03 3.55
CA PRO A 103 9.03 -12.37 2.93
C PRO A 103 7.67 -12.88 3.44
N ILE A 104 7.59 -14.18 3.73
CA ILE A 104 6.36 -14.79 4.27
C ILE A 104 6.13 -14.45 5.75
N GLU A 105 7.18 -14.29 6.55
CA GLU A 105 7.05 -13.82 7.93
C GLU A 105 6.62 -12.35 7.97
N LEU A 106 7.16 -11.53 7.07
CA LEU A 106 6.75 -10.14 6.90
C LEU A 106 5.27 -10.05 6.49
N PHE A 107 4.84 -10.89 5.55
CA PHE A 107 3.42 -10.99 5.17
C PHE A 107 2.54 -11.27 6.39
N HIS A 108 2.91 -12.24 7.24
CA HIS A 108 2.15 -12.56 8.45
C HIS A 108 2.19 -11.47 9.53
N GLN A 109 3.17 -10.55 9.51
CA GLN A 109 3.16 -9.38 10.39
C GLN A 109 2.13 -8.34 9.95
N ILE A 110 1.93 -8.19 8.64
CA ILE A 110 0.97 -7.25 8.06
C ILE A 110 -0.44 -7.86 8.06
N PHE A 111 -0.53 -9.15 7.71
CA PHE A 111 -1.75 -9.95 7.65
C PHE A 111 -1.63 -11.17 8.57
N PRO A 112 -2.00 -11.03 9.85
CA PRO A 112 -1.96 -12.13 10.81
C PRO A 112 -2.85 -13.31 10.38
N LYS A 113 -2.47 -14.52 10.80
CA LYS A 113 -3.22 -15.76 10.46
C LYS A 113 -4.65 -15.75 10.99
N GLU A 114 -4.87 -15.03 12.09
CA GLU A 114 -6.19 -14.83 12.69
C GLU A 114 -7.13 -14.07 11.73
N CYS A 115 -6.59 -13.15 10.92
CA CYS A 115 -7.37 -12.46 9.87
C CYS A 115 -7.82 -13.43 8.77
N MET A 116 -6.98 -14.42 8.41
CA MET A 116 -7.35 -15.43 7.41
C MET A 116 -8.56 -16.26 7.85
N GLN A 117 -8.64 -16.60 9.14
CA GLN A 117 -9.80 -17.29 9.71
C GLN A 117 -11.05 -16.40 9.68
N TYR A 118 -10.91 -15.11 9.98
CA TYR A 118 -12.01 -14.16 9.87
C TYR A 118 -12.56 -14.05 8.43
N TYR A 119 -11.67 -13.92 7.43
CA TYR A 119 -12.08 -13.89 6.01
C TYR A 119 -12.77 -15.18 5.58
N THR A 120 -12.22 -16.31 6.00
CA THR A 120 -12.78 -17.65 5.79
C THR A 120 -14.24 -17.72 6.28
N GLU A 121 -14.51 -17.23 7.49
CA GLU A 121 -15.89 -17.16 8.02
C GLU A 121 -16.79 -16.22 7.21
N MET A 122 -16.31 -15.02 6.86
CA MET A 122 -17.11 -14.04 6.12
C MET A 122 -17.47 -14.56 4.73
N ILE A 123 -16.53 -15.17 4.02
CA ILE A 123 -16.73 -15.72 2.68
C ILE A 123 -17.76 -16.86 2.72
N MET A 124 -17.64 -17.78 3.68
CA MET A 124 -18.61 -18.86 3.82
C MET A 124 -20.01 -18.35 4.18
N ARG A 125 -20.12 -17.34 5.06
CA ARG A 125 -21.40 -16.70 5.39
C ARG A 125 -22.03 -16.06 4.16
N TYR A 126 -21.25 -15.31 3.38
CA TYR A 126 -21.72 -14.67 2.16
C TYR A 126 -22.19 -15.71 1.12
N ALA A 127 -21.40 -16.77 0.90
CA ALA A 127 -21.78 -17.85 -0.01
C ALA A 127 -23.10 -18.51 0.39
N ALA A 128 -23.29 -18.79 1.69
CA ALA A 128 -24.54 -19.36 2.20
C ALA A 128 -25.74 -18.42 1.98
N GLN A 129 -25.57 -17.10 2.15
CA GLN A 129 -26.62 -16.11 1.88
C GLN A 129 -27.03 -16.08 0.40
N LYS A 130 -26.10 -16.35 -0.52
CA LYS A 130 -26.37 -16.46 -1.96
C LYS A 130 -26.86 -17.85 -2.38
N GLY A 131 -27.12 -18.75 -1.44
CA GLY A 131 -27.55 -20.13 -1.71
C GLY A 131 -26.44 -21.06 -2.21
N GLY A 132 -25.18 -20.62 -2.12
CA GLY A 132 -24.01 -21.43 -2.41
C GLY A 132 -23.60 -22.30 -1.22
N ASN A 133 -22.89 -23.40 -1.51
CA ASN A 133 -22.21 -24.21 -0.51
C ASN A 133 -20.71 -24.16 -0.81
N LEU A 134 -20.04 -23.17 -0.23
CA LEU A 134 -18.60 -22.97 -0.34
C LEU A 134 -17.97 -23.33 1.00
N VAL A 135 -16.93 -24.16 0.96
CA VAL A 135 -16.10 -24.50 2.12
C VAL A 135 -14.68 -24.15 1.75
N VAL A 136 -14.08 -23.28 2.54
CA VAL A 136 -12.69 -22.82 2.39
C VAL A 136 -12.02 -22.82 3.75
N ASP A 137 -10.70 -22.88 3.79
CA ASP A 137 -9.90 -22.67 4.99
C ASP A 137 -8.97 -21.47 4.89
N GLY A 138 -8.26 -21.16 5.97
CA GLY A 138 -7.34 -20.01 5.98
C GLY A 138 -6.19 -20.14 4.97
N GLY A 139 -5.79 -21.36 4.64
CA GLY A 139 -4.79 -21.62 3.61
C GLY A 139 -5.33 -21.29 2.21
N ASP A 140 -6.60 -21.57 1.91
CA ASP A 140 -7.22 -21.15 0.65
C ASP A 140 -7.20 -19.61 0.50
N ILE A 141 -7.44 -18.89 1.60
CA ILE A 141 -7.37 -17.42 1.62
C ILE A 141 -5.93 -16.93 1.44
N GLU A 142 -4.94 -17.53 2.10
CA GLU A 142 -3.52 -17.22 1.90
C GLU A 142 -3.10 -17.44 0.44
N HIS A 143 -3.54 -18.52 -0.20
CA HIS A 143 -3.29 -18.77 -1.63
C HIS A 143 -3.93 -17.70 -2.51
N PHE A 144 -5.17 -17.28 -2.21
CA PHE A 144 -5.84 -16.21 -2.94
C PHE A 144 -5.05 -14.89 -2.86
N PHE A 145 -4.55 -14.50 -1.67
CA PHE A 145 -3.65 -13.35 -1.55
C PHE A 145 -2.34 -13.54 -2.33
N GLY A 146 -1.80 -14.75 -2.34
CA GLY A 146 -0.63 -15.09 -3.17
C GLY A 146 -0.88 -14.85 -4.66
N ILE A 147 -2.07 -15.23 -5.16
CA ILE A 147 -2.49 -14.96 -6.54
C ILE A 147 -2.60 -13.46 -6.79
N LEU A 148 -3.26 -12.71 -5.89
CA LEU A 148 -3.41 -11.25 -6.03
C LEU A 148 -2.05 -10.53 -6.10
N LEU A 149 -1.13 -10.89 -5.20
CA LEU A 149 0.23 -10.37 -5.21
C LEU A 149 0.92 -10.73 -6.51
N PHE A 150 0.86 -11.99 -6.92
CA PHE A 150 1.48 -12.44 -8.16
C PHE A 150 0.94 -11.68 -9.38
N SER A 151 -0.39 -11.55 -9.52
CA SER A 151 -1.02 -10.80 -10.61
C SER A 151 -0.71 -9.31 -10.56
N GLY A 152 -0.56 -8.72 -9.37
CA GLY A 152 -0.19 -7.32 -9.20
C GLY A 152 1.23 -7.00 -9.71
N TYR A 153 2.14 -7.98 -9.67
CA TYR A 153 3.50 -7.83 -10.18
C TYR A 153 3.70 -8.33 -11.62
N HIS A 154 2.72 -9.03 -12.19
CA HIS A 154 2.82 -9.63 -13.52
C HIS A 154 1.76 -9.04 -14.45
N CYS A 155 2.17 -8.14 -15.34
CA CYS A 155 1.28 -7.64 -16.38
C CYS A 155 1.11 -8.69 -17.49
N VAL A 156 -0.13 -9.13 -17.70
CA VAL A 156 -0.51 -9.96 -18.85
C VAL A 156 -1.36 -9.14 -19.83
N PRO A 157 -1.42 -9.51 -21.13
CA PRO A 157 -2.12 -8.72 -22.14
C PRO A 157 -3.64 -8.57 -21.90
N SER A 158 -4.24 -9.47 -21.12
CA SER A 158 -5.66 -9.46 -20.77
C SER A 158 -5.89 -10.34 -19.55
N GLU A 159 -6.94 -10.08 -18.77
CA GLU A 159 -7.27 -10.87 -17.58
C GLU A 159 -7.37 -12.38 -17.85
N ASN A 160 -7.98 -12.76 -18.99
CA ASN A 160 -8.10 -14.16 -19.40
C ASN A 160 -6.74 -14.85 -19.60
N ALA A 161 -5.67 -14.09 -19.83
CA ALA A 161 -4.32 -14.64 -19.98
C ALA A 161 -3.73 -15.12 -18.65
N PHE A 162 -4.17 -14.61 -17.48
CA PHE A 162 -3.70 -15.08 -16.17
C PHE A 162 -4.00 -16.56 -15.93
N TRP A 163 -5.06 -17.07 -16.55
CA TRP A 163 -5.54 -18.44 -16.37
C TRP A 163 -5.33 -19.31 -17.61
N SER A 164 -4.68 -18.78 -18.64
CA SER A 164 -4.47 -19.51 -19.89
C SER A 164 -3.34 -20.54 -19.75
N THR A 165 -3.54 -21.71 -20.35
CA THR A 165 -2.50 -22.76 -20.47
C THR A 165 -1.92 -22.86 -21.88
N SER A 166 -2.26 -21.91 -22.76
CA SER A 166 -1.75 -21.85 -24.13
C SER A 166 -0.27 -21.54 -24.17
N GLU A 167 0.50 -22.27 -24.98
CA GLU A 167 1.96 -22.10 -25.13
C GLU A 167 2.36 -20.70 -25.66
N ASP A 168 1.48 -19.99 -26.37
CA ASP A 168 1.79 -18.74 -27.07
C ASP A 168 1.80 -17.47 -26.16
N MET A 169 1.88 -17.62 -24.83
CA MET A 169 1.83 -16.50 -23.87
C MET A 169 3.13 -16.28 -23.06
N GLN A 170 4.26 -16.86 -23.49
CA GLN A 170 5.59 -16.66 -22.88
C GLN A 170 6.50 -15.75 -23.71
#